data_AF-A0A8T3ZHJ5-F1
#
_entry.id   AF-A0A8T3ZHJ5-F1
#
_cell.length_a   1.000
_cell.length_b   1.000
_cell.length_c   1.000
_cell.angle_alpha   90.00
_cell.angle_beta   90.00
_cell.angle_gamma   90.00
#
_symmetry.space_group_name_H-M   'P 1'
#
loop_
_entity.id
_entity.type
_entity.pdbx_description
1 polymer ?
#
loop_
_entity_poly.entity_id
_entity_poly.type
_entity_poly.pdbx_seq_one_letter_code
_entity_poly.pdbx_strand_id
1 'polypeptide(L)'
;MAAKNSKSWQEKLADSKDLPKVVKITGTMSEKWGKGTVAVPAPKEVDEIMKKVPKGKLITINSIREIVAKRHHATIGCPITTGIFAWIAANAAEDMLREGKMWKNI
;
A
#
# COMPACT_ATOMS: atom_id res chain seq x y z
N MET A 1 20.81 18.56 20.78
CA MET A 1 20.28 17.29 20.25
C MET A 1 19.47 17.61 19.00
N ALA A 2 19.93 17.20 17.82
CA ALA A 2 19.21 17.46 16.57
C ALA A 2 17.88 16.71 16.59
N ALA A 3 16.76 17.41 16.41
CA ALA A 3 15.46 16.79 16.21
C ALA A 3 15.58 15.83 15.02
N LYS A 4 15.37 14.54 15.27
CA LYS A 4 15.34 13.52 14.23
C LYS A 4 14.25 13.92 13.24
N ASN A 5 14.65 14.51 12.10
CA ASN A 5 13.71 15.01 11.09
C ASN A 5 12.83 13.83 10.69
N SER A 6 11.59 13.80 11.18
CA SER A 6 10.67 12.72 10.87
C SER A 6 10.28 12.90 9.41
N LYS A 7 10.62 11.92 8.57
CA LYS A 7 10.23 11.92 7.15
C LYS A 7 8.74 12.27 7.02
N SER A 8 8.40 13.15 6.08
CA SER A 8 7.02 13.50 5.74
C SER A 8 6.25 12.25 5.28
N TRP A 9 4.91 12.30 5.30
CA TRP A 9 4.13 11.17 4.80
C TRP A 9 4.35 10.94 3.31
N GLN A 10 4.58 12.01 2.54
CA GLN A 10 4.96 11.96 1.13
C GLN A 10 6.31 11.23 0.94
N GLU A 11 7.30 11.50 1.78
CA GLU A 11 8.60 10.80 1.74
C GLU A 11 8.46 9.32 2.13
N LYS A 12 7.64 9.00 3.13
CA LYS A 12 7.34 7.60 3.51
C LYS A 12 6.60 6.85 2.40
N LEU A 13 5.73 7.53 1.66
CA LEU A 13 5.02 6.96 0.52
C LEU A 13 5.95 6.71 -0.66
N ALA A 14 6.91 7.61 -0.90
CA ALA A 14 7.92 7.45 -1.94
C ALA A 14 8.97 6.37 -1.58
N ASP A 15 9.18 6.11 -0.30
CA ASP A 15 10.12 5.10 0.22
C ASP A 15 9.61 3.68 -0.02
N SER A 16 9.81 3.19 -1.25
CA SER A 16 9.42 1.84 -1.65
C SER A 16 10.45 0.78 -1.26
N LYS A 17 11.65 1.17 -0.81
CA LYS A 17 12.78 0.27 -0.52
C LYS A 17 12.90 -0.81 -1.61
N ASP A 18 12.86 -2.07 -1.22
CA ASP A 18 12.93 -3.21 -2.15
C ASP A 18 11.56 -3.74 -2.60
N LEU A 19 10.46 -3.02 -2.38
CA LEU A 19 9.11 -3.46 -2.73
C LEU A 19 8.73 -3.02 -4.16
N PRO A 20 7.86 -3.79 -4.85
CA PRO A 20 7.09 -4.95 -4.39
C PRO A 20 7.89 -6.26 -4.35
N LYS A 21 7.52 -7.17 -3.44
CA LYS A 21 8.11 -8.52 -3.34
C LYS A 21 7.06 -9.60 -3.22
N VAL A 22 7.27 -10.70 -3.93
CA VAL A 22 6.47 -11.91 -3.77
C VAL A 22 7.26 -12.91 -2.93
N VAL A 23 6.69 -13.35 -1.82
CA VAL A 23 7.31 -14.35 -0.94
C VAL A 23 6.42 -15.59 -0.87
N LYS A 24 7.04 -16.77 -0.79
CA LYS A 24 6.30 -18.02 -0.61
C LYS A 24 5.74 -18.08 0.81
N ILE A 25 4.50 -18.53 0.93
CA ILE A 25 3.88 -18.79 2.23
C ILE A 25 4.46 -20.10 2.76
N THR A 26 5.15 -20.06 3.89
CA THR A 26 5.79 -21.22 4.51
C THR A 26 5.50 -21.30 6.02
N GLY A 27 5.65 -22.50 6.58
CA GLY A 27 5.54 -22.74 8.02
C GLY A 27 4.22 -22.30 8.62
N THR A 28 4.29 -21.55 9.72
CA THR A 28 3.14 -21.04 10.51
C THR A 28 2.25 -20.06 9.74
N MET A 29 2.75 -19.43 8.66
CA MET A 29 1.93 -18.56 7.82
C MET A 29 0.93 -19.37 6.98
N SER A 30 1.25 -20.61 6.63
CA SER A 30 0.39 -21.48 5.83
C SER A 30 -0.89 -21.89 6.56
N GLU A 31 -0.86 -21.96 7.89
CA GLU A 31 -2.03 -22.31 8.70
C GLU A 31 -3.09 -21.20 8.70
N LYS A 32 -2.66 -19.93 8.59
CA LYS A 32 -3.57 -18.77 8.59
C LYS A 32 -3.95 -18.31 7.19
N TRP A 33 -3.03 -18.41 6.22
CA TRP A 33 -3.19 -17.82 4.89
C TRP A 33 -3.22 -18.85 3.75
N GLY A 34 -3.07 -20.13 4.06
CA GLY A 34 -3.10 -21.22 3.09
C GLY A 34 -1.76 -21.43 2.36
N LYS A 35 -1.78 -22.32 1.36
CA LYS A 35 -0.60 -22.61 0.53
C LYS A 35 -0.55 -21.63 -0.64
N GLY A 36 0.66 -21.16 -0.98
CA GLY A 36 0.86 -20.31 -2.15
C GLY A 36 1.92 -19.23 -1.96
N THR A 37 1.68 -18.07 -2.55
CA THR A 37 2.56 -16.91 -2.49
C THR A 37 1.81 -15.68 -1.99
N VAL A 38 2.51 -14.82 -1.26
CA VAL A 38 2.00 -13.53 -0.80
C VAL A 38 2.78 -12.39 -1.44
N ALA A 39 2.05 -11.48 -2.08
CA ALA A 39 2.60 -10.24 -2.61
C ALA A 39 2.60 -9.16 -1.53
N VAL A 40 3.77 -8.63 -1.23
CA VAL A 40 3.97 -7.43 -0.42
C VAL A 40 4.01 -6.25 -1.40
N PRO A 41 2.96 -5.42 -1.46
CA PRO A 41 2.91 -4.29 -2.39
C PRO A 41 3.93 -3.21 -2.01
N ALA A 42 4.24 -2.29 -2.92
CA ALA A 42 4.92 -1.05 -2.56
C ALA A 42 3.89 -0.02 -2.02
N PRO A 43 4.30 0.93 -1.15
CA PRO A 43 3.40 2.01 -0.69
C PRO A 43 2.78 2.79 -1.86
N LYS A 44 3.61 3.11 -2.86
CA LYS A 44 3.19 3.80 -4.09
C LYS A 44 2.18 2.98 -4.91
N GLU A 45 2.31 1.65 -4.94
CA GLU A 45 1.35 0.81 -5.65
C GLU A 45 -0.04 0.85 -5.01
N VAL A 46 -0.11 0.82 -3.68
CA VAL A 46 -1.37 0.95 -2.94
C VAL A 46 -1.99 2.33 -3.19
N ASP A 47 -1.17 3.38 -3.15
CA ASP A 47 -1.58 4.74 -3.49
C ASP A 47 -2.17 4.85 -4.91
N GLU A 48 -1.48 4.32 -5.93
CA GLU A 48 -1.98 4.32 -7.31
C GLU A 48 -3.33 3.62 -7.44
N ILE A 49 -3.55 2.53 -6.72
CA ILE A 49 -4.84 1.82 -6.71
C ILE A 49 -5.91 2.70 -6.05
N MET A 50 -5.61 3.35 -4.92
CA MET A 50 -6.52 4.27 -4.24
C MET A 50 -6.86 5.50 -5.10
N LYS A 51 -5.88 6.04 -5.83
CA LYS A 51 -6.06 7.17 -6.75
C LYS A 51 -6.97 6.85 -7.94
N LYS A 52 -7.07 5.59 -8.34
CA LYS A 52 -7.98 5.17 -9.44
C LYS A 52 -9.46 5.15 -9.05
N VAL A 53 -9.81 5.22 -7.76
CA VAL A 53 -11.20 5.14 -7.30
C VAL A 53 -11.94 6.46 -7.58
N PRO A 54 -12.95 6.52 -8.46
CA PRO A 54 -13.61 7.78 -8.77
C PRO A 54 -14.37 8.32 -7.55
N LYS A 55 -14.61 9.64 -7.53
CA LYS A 55 -15.34 10.30 -6.45
C LYS A 55 -16.73 9.66 -6.29
N GLY A 56 -17.14 9.38 -5.06
CA GLY A 56 -18.42 8.71 -4.75
C GLY A 56 -18.40 7.19 -4.89
N LYS A 57 -17.23 6.58 -5.16
CA LYS A 57 -17.03 5.13 -5.07
C LYS A 57 -16.13 4.79 -3.87
N LEU A 58 -16.27 3.55 -3.41
CA LEU A 58 -15.48 2.98 -2.32
C LEU A 58 -14.63 1.83 -2.87
N ILE A 59 -13.40 1.72 -2.38
CA ILE A 59 -12.58 0.52 -2.51
C ILE A 59 -12.30 -0.03 -1.11
N THR A 60 -12.24 -1.35 -0.98
CA THR A 60 -11.90 -2.00 0.29
C THR A 60 -10.45 -2.48 0.26
N ILE A 61 -9.86 -2.67 1.44
CA ILE A 61 -8.54 -3.29 1.57
C ILE A 61 -8.51 -4.68 0.90
N ASN A 62 -9.60 -5.45 0.96
CA ASN A 62 -9.68 -6.75 0.29
C ASN A 62 -9.59 -6.61 -1.23
N SER A 63 -10.30 -5.64 -1.82
CA SER A 63 -10.21 -5.36 -3.25
C SER A 63 -8.80 -4.92 -3.66
N ILE A 64 -8.12 -4.09 -2.85
CA ILE A 64 -6.73 -3.69 -3.11
C ILE A 64 -5.81 -4.93 -3.07
N ARG A 65 -5.97 -5.80 -2.07
CA ARG A 65 -5.18 -7.04 -1.95
C ARG A 65 -5.35 -7.95 -3.16
N GLU A 66 -6.56 -8.10 -3.67
CA GLU A 66 -6.83 -8.88 -4.88
C GLU A 66 -6.16 -8.28 -6.12
N ILE A 67 -6.20 -6.95 -6.26
CA ILE A 67 -5.53 -6.26 -7.38
C ILE A 67 -4.01 -6.47 -7.29
N VAL A 68 -3.42 -6.32 -6.10
CA VAL A 68 -1.99 -6.54 -5.84
C VAL A 68 -1.61 -8.00 -6.15
N ALA A 69 -2.40 -8.97 -5.66
CA ALA A 69 -2.18 -10.39 -5.93
C ALA A 69 -2.17 -10.70 -7.43
N LYS A 70 -3.17 -10.17 -8.16
CA LYS A 70 -3.28 -10.34 -9.61
C LYS A 70 -2.10 -9.71 -10.37
N ARG A 71 -1.66 -8.50 -9.98
CA ARG A 71 -0.53 -7.80 -10.61
C ARG A 71 0.80 -8.54 -10.48
N HIS A 72 1.03 -9.17 -9.33
CA HIS A 72 2.30 -9.83 -9.02
C HIS A 72 2.24 -11.36 -9.16
N HIS A 73 1.19 -11.91 -9.78
CA HIS A 73 0.96 -13.35 -9.92
C HIS A 73 1.10 -14.11 -8.59
N ALA A 74 0.61 -13.51 -7.51
CA ALA A 74 0.61 -14.09 -6.18
C ALA A 74 -0.75 -14.67 -5.80
N THR A 75 -0.78 -15.63 -4.89
CA THR A 75 -2.04 -16.21 -4.38
C THR A 75 -2.83 -15.19 -3.57
N ILE A 76 -2.16 -14.39 -2.75
CA ILE A 76 -2.79 -13.34 -1.93
C ILE A 76 -1.95 -12.06 -1.87
N GLY A 77 -2.59 -10.92 -1.65
CA GLY A 77 -1.94 -9.69 -1.24
C GLY A 77 -1.80 -9.64 0.29
N CYS A 78 -0.64 -9.22 0.80
CA CYS A 78 -0.35 -9.16 2.23
C CYS A 78 -1.34 -8.21 2.93
N PRO A 79 -2.22 -8.70 3.83
CA PRO A 79 -3.24 -7.86 4.46
C PRO A 79 -2.63 -6.76 5.34
N ILE A 80 -1.55 -7.09 6.06
CA ILE A 80 -0.93 -6.19 7.03
C ILE A 80 -0.28 -5.01 6.31
N THR A 81 0.60 -5.28 5.34
CA THR A 81 1.32 -4.20 4.64
C THR A 81 0.39 -3.39 3.76
N THR A 82 -0.62 -4.01 3.14
CA THR A 82 -1.65 -3.27 2.38
C THR A 82 -2.37 -2.25 3.27
N GLY A 83 -2.73 -2.63 4.49
CA GLY A 83 -3.38 -1.72 5.45
C GLY A 83 -2.46 -0.57 5.89
N ILE A 84 -1.21 -0.89 6.26
CA ILE A 84 -0.21 0.11 6.66
C ILE A 84 0.04 1.11 5.52
N PHE A 85 0.17 0.62 4.29
CA PHE A 85 0.45 1.47 3.13
C PHE A 85 -0.77 2.28 2.69
N ALA A 86 -1.98 1.75 2.83
CA ALA A 86 -3.20 2.54 2.62
C ALA A 86 -3.30 3.70 3.63
N TRP A 87 -2.91 3.47 4.88
CA TRP A 87 -2.85 4.53 5.89
C TRP A 87 -1.76 5.57 5.57
N ILE A 88 -0.57 5.15 5.16
CA ILE A 88 0.50 6.07 4.71
C ILE A 88 0.01 6.92 3.52
N ALA A 89 -0.62 6.29 2.53
CA ALA A 89 -1.16 6.98 1.37
C ALA A 89 -2.24 8.00 1.77
N ALA A 90 -3.16 7.64 2.67
CA ALA A 90 -4.18 8.56 3.16
C ALA A 90 -3.56 9.78 3.87
N ASN A 91 -2.56 9.61 4.74
CA ASN A 91 -1.91 10.74 5.40
C ASN A 91 -1.09 11.59 4.41
N ALA A 92 -0.44 10.97 3.42
CA ALA A 92 0.26 11.71 2.37
C ALA A 92 -0.72 12.55 1.53
N ALA A 93 -1.94 12.07 1.29
CA ALA A 93 -3.01 12.82 0.65
C ALA A 93 -3.40 14.07 1.45
N GLU A 94 -3.59 13.91 2.76
CA GLU A 94 -3.92 15.01 3.65
C GLU A 94 -2.80 16.06 3.74
N ASP A 95 -1.54 15.64 3.80
CA ASP A 95 -0.38 16.54 3.74
C ASP A 95 -0.37 17.34 2.43
N MET A 96 -0.59 16.67 1.28
CA MET A 96 -0.67 17.34 -0.02
C MET A 96 -1.81 18.37 -0.06
N LEU A 97 -2.99 18.03 0.46
CA LEU A 97 -4.12 18.95 0.52
C LEU A 97 -3.81 20.19 1.39
N ARG A 98 -3.13 20.01 2.52
CA ARG A 98 -2.69 21.11 3.39
C ARG A 98 -1.67 22.03 2.71
N GLU A 99 -0.84 21.48 1.84
CA GLU A 99 0.11 22.22 1.00
C GLU A 99 -0.56 22.86 -0.24
N GLY A 100 -1.88 22.72 -0.41
CA GLY A 100 -2.61 23.22 -1.58
C GLY A 100 -2.38 22.39 -2.85
N LYS A 101 -1.79 21.19 -2.73
CA LYS A 101 -1.57 20.25 -3.84
C LYS A 101 -2.74 19.28 -3.95
N MET A 102 -3.07 18.89 -5.19
CA MET A 102 -4.10 17.88 -5.41
C MET A 102 -3.53 16.47 -5.29
N TRP A 103 -4.16 15.64 -4.45
CA TRP A 103 -3.84 14.22 -4.34
C TRP A 103 -4.16 13.46 -5.64
N LYS A 104 -5.23 13.83 -6.33
CA LYS A 104 -5.57 13.31 -7.67
C LYS A 104 -5.43 14.43 -8.69
N ASN A 105 -4.64 14.19 -9.72
CA ASN A 105 -4.78 14.91 -10.97
C ASN A 105 -5.97 14.26 -11.70
N ILE A 106 -7.15 14.85 -11.57
CA ILE A 106 -8.33 14.51 -12.38
C ILE A 106 -8.23 15.32 -13.67
#